data_AF-A0A6P2D3R0-F1
#
_entry.id   AF-A0A6P2D3R0-F1
#
_cell.length_a   1.000
_cell.length_b   1.000
_cell.length_c   1.000
_cell.angle_alpha   90.00
_cell.angle_beta   90.00
_cell.angle_gamma   90.00
#
_symmetry.space_group_name_H-M   'P 1'
#
loop_
_entity.id
_entity.type
_entity.pdbx_description
1 polymer ?
#
loop_
_entity_poly.entity_id
_entity_poly.type
_entity_poly.pdbx_seq_one_letter_code
_entity_poly.pdbx_strand_id
1 'polypeptide(L)'
;MGHREPSHPGPAGGRRRVPRDHRHPRAAEGARFLLDEKFQQKAKDGVIWIDEAGLLGMRQVRQVFDAAEKLNARVVLQGDKRQHGSIERGTTLRVLEQFSGLPVAQLTDIRRQKGQYKEAVACLAKGDILAGYDAIEDLGWVKATPELAHNTPLVDEYMEAIDTKRANQAISDRVLAIAPTHAEAAEVTDAIRLRLQERGIVAKEEHEVQTLVPLHWTEAERGDLNRYDGTEVIQFHRKSGTFQAGERIAIADFKPGMRLGPASTFSVFGRNTIKLAAGDRIRITSPGKSADMKHKLDNGSQYEVAGIDEKGIHLTNDWTLAPDFGHLNHGYVTTSHASQGKTVDRVLIAMGKESLPAISAEQFYVSVSRGKEKATIFTDVPTPELREAIQKADSRKSATELFNPQRRNLDRIYALVIQARMEWLRAADRDFASDGQPIITKIEVVKVEEKKRG
;
A
#
# COMPACT_ATOMS: atom_id res chain seq x y z
N MET A 1 8.62 32.76 60.80
CA MET A 1 7.19 32.81 60.38
C MET A 1 7.18 32.28 58.95
N GLY A 2 6.91 30.99 58.69
CA GLY A 2 5.63 30.28 58.89
C GLY A 2 4.78 30.56 57.63
N HIS A 3 4.51 29.63 56.71
CA HIS A 3 4.08 28.24 56.88
C HIS A 3 4.56 27.30 55.75
N ARG A 4 4.80 26.03 56.12
CA ARG A 4 4.88 24.82 55.27
C ARG A 4 3.46 24.34 54.92
N GLU A 5 3.14 23.56 53.89
CA GLU A 5 3.49 22.14 53.56
C GLU A 5 2.65 21.73 52.30
N PRO A 6 2.78 20.55 51.64
CA PRO A 6 3.88 19.60 51.52
C PRO A 6 4.33 19.33 50.05
N SER A 7 5.59 18.92 49.91
CA SER A 7 6.23 18.39 48.71
C SER A 7 6.00 16.88 48.56
N HIS A 8 5.45 16.44 47.42
CA HIS A 8 5.56 15.05 46.95
C HIS A 8 6.58 14.96 45.79
N PRO A 9 7.48 13.95 45.78
CA PRO A 9 8.48 13.79 44.72
C PRO A 9 7.83 13.19 43.47
N GLY A 10 7.69 13.99 42.42
CA GLY A 10 7.31 13.51 41.09
C GLY A 10 8.49 12.76 40.44
N PRO A 11 8.29 11.59 39.82
CA PRO A 11 9.39 10.86 39.20
C PRO A 11 9.85 11.61 37.95
N ALA A 12 11.14 11.93 37.93
CA ALA A 12 11.87 12.42 36.78
C ALA A 12 11.78 11.38 35.64
N GLY A 13 11.30 11.82 34.47
CA GLY A 13 11.22 10.99 33.26
C GLY A 13 10.92 11.85 32.05
N GLY A 14 11.99 12.32 31.38
CA GLY A 14 11.94 13.20 30.22
C GLY A 14 11.04 12.68 29.10
N ARG A 15 10.07 13.49 28.70
CA ARG A 15 9.24 13.26 27.51
C ARG A 15 10.11 13.40 26.25
N ARG A 16 10.61 12.29 25.72
CA ARG A 16 11.12 12.25 24.34
C ARG A 16 9.95 12.23 23.36
N ARG A 17 9.75 13.33 22.63
CA ARG A 17 8.93 13.33 21.41
C ARG A 17 9.59 12.39 20.39
N VAL A 18 8.87 11.37 19.92
CA VAL A 18 9.33 10.48 18.84
C VAL A 18 8.65 10.89 17.53
N PRO A 19 9.36 10.95 16.39
CA PRO A 19 8.75 11.29 15.09
C PRO A 19 7.75 10.23 14.62
N ARG A 20 6.63 10.69 14.03
CA ARG A 20 5.69 9.86 13.25
C ARG A 20 6.35 9.49 11.93
N ASP A 21 6.90 8.29 11.83
CA ASP A 21 7.37 7.75 10.57
C ASP A 21 6.26 6.89 9.95
N HIS A 22 5.71 7.32 8.82
CA HIS A 22 4.66 6.63 8.06
C HIS A 22 5.25 5.78 6.91
N ARG A 23 6.42 5.20 7.12
CA ARG A 23 7.03 4.25 6.17
C ARG A 23 6.31 2.89 6.28
N HIS A 24 5.58 2.51 5.23
CA HIS A 24 4.68 1.34 5.20
C HIS A 24 5.40 0.03 4.87
N PRO A 25 5.01 -1.06 5.58
CA PRO A 25 4.89 -2.40 5.02
C PRO A 25 3.60 -3.12 5.50
N ARG A 26 2.40 -2.53 5.31
CA ARG A 26 1.16 -3.03 5.96
C ARG A 26 0.60 -4.34 5.38
N ALA A 27 0.66 -4.54 4.05
CA ALA A 27 0.17 -5.78 3.43
C ALA A 27 1.07 -7.00 3.71
N ALA A 28 2.38 -6.78 3.84
CA ALA A 28 3.36 -7.84 4.11
C ALA A 28 3.22 -8.39 5.54
N GLU A 29 2.80 -7.57 6.50
CA GLU A 29 2.59 -7.98 7.90
C GLU A 29 1.34 -8.83 8.08
N GLY A 30 0.26 -8.57 7.34
CA GLY A 30 -0.95 -9.41 7.35
C GLY A 30 -0.68 -10.81 6.81
N ALA A 31 0.01 -10.93 5.67
CA ALA A 31 0.43 -12.21 5.12
C ALA A 31 1.43 -12.94 6.06
N ARG A 32 2.34 -12.19 6.68
CA ARG A 32 3.27 -12.75 7.68
C ARG A 32 2.53 -13.26 8.92
N PHE A 33 1.54 -12.53 9.44
CA PHE A 33 0.72 -12.97 10.56
C PHE A 33 0.05 -14.31 10.27
N LEU A 34 -0.46 -14.51 9.05
CA LEU A 34 -1.09 -15.77 8.67
C LEU A 34 -0.13 -16.96 8.55
N LEU A 35 1.18 -16.72 8.41
CA LEU A 35 2.19 -17.75 8.19
C LEU A 35 3.11 -18.01 9.39
N ASP A 36 3.17 -17.08 10.35
CA ASP A 36 4.10 -17.11 11.49
C ASP A 36 3.34 -17.37 12.79
N GLU A 37 3.25 -18.63 13.22
CA GLU A 37 2.57 -19.03 14.45
C GLU A 37 3.14 -18.33 15.70
N LYS A 38 4.46 -18.09 15.75
CA LYS A 38 5.07 -17.37 16.88
C LYS A 38 4.60 -15.92 16.92
N PHE A 39 4.39 -15.31 15.76
CA PHE A 39 3.83 -13.98 15.67
C PHE A 39 2.34 -13.97 16.04
N GLN A 40 1.57 -14.98 15.63
CA GLN A 40 0.17 -15.16 16.02
C GLN A 40 0.00 -15.26 17.53
N GLN A 41 0.83 -16.04 18.22
CA GLN A 41 0.75 -16.21 19.67
C GLN A 41 0.90 -14.91 20.46
N LYS A 42 1.52 -13.87 19.89
CA LYS A 42 1.59 -12.55 20.53
C LYS A 42 0.23 -11.85 20.64
N ALA A 43 -0.76 -12.30 19.88
CA ALA A 43 -2.12 -11.75 19.90
C ALA A 43 -3.07 -12.49 20.85
N LYS A 44 -2.59 -13.51 21.58
CA LYS A 44 -3.40 -14.28 22.53
C LYS A 44 -4.03 -13.34 23.58
N ASP A 45 -5.34 -13.52 23.83
CA ASP A 45 -6.15 -12.71 24.74
C ASP A 45 -6.12 -11.19 24.42
N GLY A 46 -5.71 -10.84 23.20
CA GLY A 46 -5.43 -9.46 22.77
C GLY A 46 -6.32 -8.99 21.62
N VAL A 47 -5.77 -8.08 20.82
CA VAL A 47 -6.46 -7.49 19.65
C VAL A 47 -5.62 -7.67 18.40
N ILE A 48 -6.23 -8.21 17.35
CA ILE A 48 -5.71 -8.24 15.99
C ILE A 48 -6.32 -7.05 15.24
N TRP A 49 -5.54 -5.98 15.06
CA TRP A 49 -5.96 -4.81 14.30
C TRP A 49 -5.41 -4.88 12.88
N ILE A 50 -6.30 -4.91 11.90
CA ILE A 50 -5.95 -4.90 10.48
C ILE A 50 -6.37 -3.57 9.88
N ASP A 51 -5.38 -2.77 9.49
CA ASP A 51 -5.57 -1.55 8.72
C ASP A 51 -5.56 -1.84 7.22
N GLU A 52 -6.24 -1.00 6.42
CA GLU A 52 -6.49 -1.22 4.99
C GLU A 52 -7.09 -2.61 4.67
N ALA A 53 -7.97 -3.11 5.54
CA ALA A 53 -8.61 -4.42 5.42
C ALA A 53 -9.44 -4.61 4.14
N GLY A 54 -9.73 -3.53 3.41
CA GLY A 54 -10.34 -3.58 2.07
C GLY A 54 -9.48 -4.31 1.03
N LEU A 55 -8.16 -4.36 1.26
CA LEU A 55 -7.20 -5.05 0.41
C LEU A 55 -7.11 -6.56 0.67
N LEU A 56 -7.71 -7.08 1.75
CA LEU A 56 -7.69 -8.49 2.07
C LEU A 56 -8.78 -9.26 1.31
N GLY A 57 -8.39 -10.38 0.71
CA GLY A 57 -9.32 -11.33 0.14
C GLY A 57 -10.12 -12.08 1.20
N MET A 58 -11.28 -12.62 0.83
CA MET A 58 -12.19 -13.34 1.74
C MET A 58 -11.52 -14.52 2.46
N ARG A 59 -10.63 -15.26 1.77
CA ARG A 59 -9.90 -16.39 2.35
C ARG A 59 -8.96 -15.93 3.47
N GLN A 60 -8.25 -14.83 3.26
CA GLN A 60 -7.33 -14.26 4.24
C GLN A 60 -8.10 -13.80 5.49
N VAL A 61 -9.24 -13.11 5.30
CA VAL A 61 -10.06 -12.69 6.43
C VAL A 61 -10.63 -13.88 7.22
N ARG A 62 -11.02 -14.97 6.55
CA ARG A 62 -11.40 -16.21 7.23
C ARG A 62 -10.25 -16.76 8.07
N GLN A 63 -9.04 -16.85 7.52
CA GLN A 63 -7.87 -17.35 8.26
C GLN A 63 -7.54 -16.48 9.47
N VAL A 64 -7.73 -15.16 9.38
CA VAL A 64 -7.60 -14.24 10.53
C VAL A 64 -8.64 -14.59 11.60
N PHE A 65 -9.90 -14.81 11.22
CA PHE A 65 -10.95 -15.17 12.19
C PHE A 65 -10.68 -16.52 12.86
N ASP A 66 -10.27 -17.54 12.08
CA ASP A 66 -9.92 -18.86 12.61
C ASP A 66 -8.73 -18.78 13.60
N ALA A 67 -7.75 -17.91 13.31
CA ALA A 67 -6.62 -17.66 14.23
C ALA A 67 -7.08 -16.91 15.48
N ALA A 68 -7.91 -15.89 15.33
CA ALA A 68 -8.44 -15.09 16.43
C ALA A 68 -9.25 -15.93 17.42
N GLU A 69 -10.08 -16.85 16.91
CA GLU A 69 -10.86 -17.77 17.73
C GLU A 69 -9.96 -18.66 18.61
N LYS A 70 -8.92 -19.26 18.02
CA LYS A 70 -7.95 -20.10 18.75
C LYS A 70 -7.17 -19.32 19.82
N LEU A 71 -6.95 -18.03 19.57
CA LEU A 71 -6.16 -17.16 20.42
C LEU A 71 -7.00 -16.40 21.45
N ASN A 72 -8.33 -16.54 21.43
CA ASN A 72 -9.23 -15.69 22.20
C ASN A 72 -8.97 -14.19 21.95
N ALA A 73 -8.69 -13.83 20.69
CA ALA A 73 -8.33 -12.47 20.30
C ALA A 73 -9.53 -11.74 19.66
N ARG A 74 -9.65 -10.43 19.94
CA ARG A 74 -10.60 -9.56 19.26
C ARG A 74 -10.04 -9.11 17.91
N VAL A 75 -10.86 -9.13 16.86
CA VAL A 75 -10.47 -8.59 15.54
C VAL A 75 -11.06 -7.20 15.33
N VAL A 76 -10.24 -6.26 14.87
CA VAL A 76 -10.66 -4.93 14.41
C VAL A 76 -10.25 -4.79 12.95
N LEU A 77 -11.23 -4.66 12.06
CA LEU A 77 -11.01 -4.40 10.65
C LEU A 77 -11.24 -2.91 10.37
N GLN A 78 -10.20 -2.24 9.90
CA GLN A 78 -10.21 -0.84 9.50
C GLN A 78 -9.93 -0.73 8.01
N GLY A 79 -10.69 0.09 7.30
CA GLY A 79 -10.42 0.40 5.89
C GLY A 79 -11.53 1.24 5.29
N ASP A 80 -11.35 1.62 4.03
CA ASP A 80 -12.31 2.40 3.25
C ASP A 80 -12.87 1.55 2.11
N LYS A 81 -14.19 1.29 2.15
CA LYS A 81 -14.88 0.46 1.16
C LYS A 81 -14.99 1.08 -0.22
N ARG A 82 -14.69 2.38 -0.35
CA ARG A 82 -14.72 3.12 -1.63
C ARG A 82 -13.34 3.25 -2.26
N GLN A 83 -12.29 2.86 -1.56
CA GLN A 83 -10.95 2.72 -2.15
C GLN A 83 -10.85 1.38 -2.87
N HIS A 84 -9.68 1.12 -3.48
CA HIS A 84 -9.44 -0.15 -4.16
C HIS A 84 -9.70 -1.34 -3.24
N GLY A 85 -10.46 -2.29 -3.76
CA GLY A 85 -10.65 -3.59 -3.12
C GLY A 85 -9.44 -4.50 -3.31
N SER A 86 -9.51 -5.70 -2.74
CA SER A 86 -8.50 -6.72 -2.99
C SER A 86 -8.38 -7.04 -4.48
N ILE A 87 -7.15 -7.32 -4.91
CA ILE A 87 -6.87 -7.90 -6.24
C ILE A 87 -7.53 -9.29 -6.32
N GLU A 88 -7.50 -10.06 -5.23
CA GLU A 88 -8.27 -11.31 -5.12
C GLU A 88 -9.78 -11.06 -5.22
N ARG A 89 -10.53 -12.05 -5.72
CA ARG A 89 -11.99 -11.95 -5.91
C ARG A 89 -12.72 -11.78 -4.57
N GLY A 90 -13.50 -10.71 -4.45
CA GLY A 90 -14.46 -10.47 -3.36
C GLY A 90 -14.32 -9.06 -2.73
N THR A 91 -15.42 -8.49 -2.25
CA THR A 91 -15.43 -7.18 -1.57
C THR A 91 -15.62 -7.36 -0.07
N THR A 92 -14.55 -7.71 0.65
CA THR A 92 -14.63 -8.19 2.04
C THR A 92 -15.31 -7.21 2.99
N LEU A 93 -14.85 -5.96 3.02
CA LEU A 93 -15.45 -4.94 3.90
C LEU A 93 -16.91 -4.65 3.56
N ARG A 94 -17.26 -4.55 2.27
CA ARG A 94 -18.65 -4.30 1.83
C ARG A 94 -19.57 -5.44 2.26
N VAL A 95 -19.15 -6.68 2.09
CA VAL A 95 -19.95 -7.85 2.45
C VAL A 95 -20.14 -7.93 3.97
N LEU A 96 -19.08 -7.69 4.74
CA LEU A 96 -19.17 -7.67 6.19
C LEU A 96 -20.13 -6.57 6.65
N GLU A 97 -19.95 -5.33 6.19
CA GLU A 97 -20.84 -4.23 6.57
C GLU A 97 -22.31 -4.51 6.22
N GLN A 98 -22.60 -5.06 5.02
CA GLN A 98 -23.97 -5.21 4.54
C GLN A 98 -24.67 -6.48 5.05
N PHE A 99 -23.95 -7.58 5.26
CA PHE A 99 -24.54 -8.91 5.48
C PHE A 99 -24.15 -9.58 6.80
N SER A 100 -23.14 -9.10 7.52
CA SER A 100 -22.68 -9.76 8.74
C SER A 100 -23.35 -9.27 10.02
N GLY A 101 -24.01 -8.10 10.01
CA GLY A 101 -24.57 -7.48 11.22
C GLY A 101 -23.50 -7.04 12.22
N LEU A 102 -22.23 -6.93 11.80
CA LEU A 102 -21.16 -6.41 12.65
C LEU A 102 -21.40 -4.93 12.99
N PRO A 103 -21.05 -4.48 14.21
CA PRO A 103 -21.06 -3.07 14.54
C PRO A 103 -19.99 -2.34 13.71
N VAL A 104 -20.41 -1.30 12.98
CA VAL A 104 -19.52 -0.49 12.15
C VAL A 104 -19.48 0.93 12.72
N ALA A 105 -18.27 1.37 13.06
CA ALA A 105 -18.01 2.78 13.35
C ALA A 105 -17.52 3.46 12.07
N GLN A 106 -18.10 4.61 11.72
CA GLN A 106 -17.70 5.39 10.56
C GLN A 106 -17.07 6.71 11.01
N LEU A 107 -15.89 7.01 10.46
CA LEU A 107 -15.24 8.32 10.63
C LEU A 107 -15.62 9.20 9.44
N THR A 108 -16.31 10.31 9.71
CA THR A 108 -16.78 11.25 8.67
C THR A 108 -15.89 12.48 8.52
N ASP A 109 -15.04 12.76 9.51
CA ASP A 109 -14.25 13.98 9.57
C ASP A 109 -12.94 13.86 8.78
N ILE A 110 -12.88 14.56 7.64
CA ILE A 110 -11.65 14.75 6.89
C ILE A 110 -10.80 15.83 7.58
N ARG A 111 -9.58 15.45 8.00
CA ARG A 111 -8.61 16.34 8.66
C ARG A 111 -7.39 16.68 7.82
N ARG A 112 -7.19 15.95 6.72
CA ARG A 112 -5.97 16.01 5.90
C ARG A 112 -5.99 17.25 4.98
N GLN A 113 -7.04 17.40 4.18
CA GLN A 113 -7.25 18.54 3.30
C GLN A 113 -7.96 19.69 4.04
N LYS A 114 -7.86 20.90 3.49
CA LYS A 114 -8.50 22.13 4.00
C LYS A 114 -9.24 22.86 2.88
N GLY A 115 -10.15 23.77 3.25
CA GLY A 115 -10.89 24.62 2.31
C GLY A 115 -11.69 23.82 1.27
N GLN A 116 -11.84 24.38 0.08
CA GLN A 116 -12.57 23.77 -1.04
C GLN A 116 -12.04 22.39 -1.42
N TYR A 117 -10.74 22.14 -1.28
CA TYR A 117 -10.18 20.81 -1.55
C TYR A 117 -10.69 19.75 -0.56
N LYS A 118 -10.94 20.11 0.70
CA LYS A 118 -11.59 19.22 1.66
C LYS A 118 -13.02 18.86 1.23
N GLU A 119 -13.74 19.83 0.68
CA GLU A 119 -15.12 19.65 0.20
C GLU A 119 -15.15 18.70 -1.00
N ALA A 120 -14.26 18.90 -1.97
CA ALA A 120 -14.08 17.99 -3.10
C ALA A 120 -13.83 16.55 -2.65
N VAL A 121 -12.86 16.32 -1.75
CA VAL A 121 -12.55 14.98 -1.22
C VAL A 121 -13.71 14.43 -0.39
N ALA A 122 -14.50 15.27 0.29
CA ALA A 122 -15.68 14.85 1.03
C ALA A 122 -16.79 14.32 0.11
N CYS A 123 -17.00 14.95 -1.06
CA CYS A 123 -17.90 14.44 -2.09
C CYS A 123 -17.47 13.05 -2.57
N LEU A 124 -16.18 12.89 -2.91
CA LEU A 124 -15.63 11.61 -3.34
C LEU A 124 -15.75 10.52 -2.26
N ALA A 125 -15.45 10.85 -1.00
CA ALA A 125 -15.57 9.93 0.13
C ALA A 125 -17.02 9.50 0.40
N LYS A 126 -18.02 10.31 0.01
CA LYS A 126 -19.45 9.94 0.06
C LYS A 126 -19.89 9.13 -1.16
N GLY A 127 -19.08 9.10 -2.22
CA GLY A 127 -19.38 8.44 -3.50
C GLY A 127 -20.01 9.38 -4.53
N ASP A 128 -20.08 10.68 -4.26
CA ASP A 128 -20.51 11.67 -5.23
C ASP A 128 -19.30 12.07 -6.10
N ILE A 129 -19.02 11.22 -7.09
CA ILE A 129 -17.82 11.33 -7.92
C ILE A 129 -17.85 12.59 -8.78
N LEU A 130 -18.99 12.90 -9.40
CA LEU A 130 -19.10 14.05 -10.28
C LEU A 130 -19.01 15.37 -9.50
N ALA A 131 -19.70 15.50 -8.36
CA ALA A 131 -19.55 16.71 -7.56
C ALA A 131 -18.11 16.89 -7.04
N GLY A 132 -17.42 15.79 -6.74
CA GLY A 132 -16.01 15.84 -6.38
C GLY A 132 -15.11 16.23 -7.56
N TYR A 133 -15.40 15.76 -8.78
CA TYR A 133 -14.71 16.18 -10.00
C TYR A 133 -14.93 17.67 -10.29
N ASP A 134 -16.19 18.12 -10.27
CA ASP A 134 -16.59 19.51 -10.52
C ASP A 134 -15.86 20.45 -9.55
N ALA A 135 -15.77 20.09 -8.26
CA ALA A 135 -15.03 20.89 -7.28
C ALA A 135 -13.51 20.94 -7.53
N ILE A 136 -12.91 19.90 -8.13
CA ILE A 136 -11.48 19.91 -8.53
C ILE A 136 -11.30 20.74 -9.82
N GLU A 137 -12.26 20.69 -10.74
CA GLU A 137 -12.31 21.51 -11.95
C GLU A 137 -12.46 23.00 -11.61
N ASP A 138 -13.36 23.37 -10.70
CA ASP A 138 -13.57 24.73 -10.19
C ASP A 138 -12.32 25.32 -9.53
N LEU A 139 -11.47 24.46 -8.93
CA LEU A 139 -10.17 24.84 -8.40
C LEU A 139 -9.12 25.12 -9.49
N GLY A 140 -9.44 24.87 -10.76
CA GLY A 140 -8.53 24.96 -11.90
C GLY A 140 -7.49 23.85 -11.92
N TRP A 141 -7.78 22.71 -11.28
CA TRP A 141 -6.83 21.61 -11.13
C TRP A 141 -7.05 20.47 -12.13
N VAL A 142 -8.03 20.59 -13.02
CA VAL A 142 -8.15 19.74 -14.21
C VAL A 142 -7.52 20.48 -15.38
N LYS A 143 -6.47 19.90 -15.95
CA LYS A 143 -5.70 20.47 -17.07
C LYS A 143 -5.85 19.59 -18.30
N ALA A 144 -6.57 20.08 -19.30
CA ALA A 144 -6.64 19.45 -20.61
C ALA A 144 -5.29 19.60 -21.33
N THR A 145 -4.74 18.49 -21.80
CA THR A 145 -3.43 18.41 -22.47
C THR A 145 -3.62 17.68 -23.80
N PRO A 146 -3.65 18.38 -24.95
CA PRO A 146 -3.96 17.78 -26.25
C PRO A 146 -3.02 16.64 -26.69
N GLU A 147 -1.80 16.63 -26.15
CA GLU A 147 -0.82 15.56 -26.34
C GLU A 147 -0.16 15.23 -25.00
N LEU A 148 -0.59 14.13 -24.37
CA LEU A 148 0.11 13.58 -23.20
C LEU A 148 1.45 12.94 -23.55
N ALA A 149 1.74 12.71 -24.83
CA ALA A 149 2.98 12.10 -25.32
C ALA A 149 4.27 12.79 -24.81
N HIS A 150 4.19 14.07 -24.40
CA HIS A 150 5.32 14.81 -23.84
C HIS A 150 5.18 15.11 -22.34
N ASN A 151 4.03 14.78 -21.73
CA ASN A 151 3.68 15.01 -20.33
C ASN A 151 4.07 16.39 -19.78
N THR A 152 4.24 17.40 -20.64
CA THR A 152 5.05 18.58 -20.33
C THR A 152 4.46 19.39 -19.18
N PRO A 153 3.14 19.69 -19.15
CA PRO A 153 2.56 20.40 -18.02
C PRO A 153 2.64 19.65 -16.69
N LEU A 154 2.57 18.31 -16.72
CA LEU A 154 2.75 17.47 -15.54
C LEU A 154 4.21 17.51 -15.07
N VAL A 155 5.14 17.33 -15.99
CA VAL A 155 6.59 17.38 -15.73
C VAL A 155 6.98 18.76 -15.18
N ASP A 156 6.48 19.84 -15.76
CA ASP A 156 6.75 21.21 -15.30
C ASP A 156 6.22 21.43 -13.88
N GLU A 157 5.01 20.96 -13.56
CA GLU A 157 4.47 21.07 -12.19
C GLU A 157 5.19 20.14 -11.20
N TYR A 158 5.69 18.98 -11.66
CA TYR A 158 6.54 18.10 -10.86
C TYR A 158 7.87 18.78 -10.52
N MET A 159 8.48 19.44 -11.51
CA MET A 159 9.69 20.23 -11.30
C MET A 159 9.46 21.43 -10.38
N GLU A 160 8.37 22.17 -10.57
CA GLU A 160 7.97 23.26 -9.67
C GLU A 160 7.78 22.76 -8.23
N ALA A 161 7.20 21.57 -8.05
CA ALA A 161 7.05 20.97 -6.73
C ALA A 161 8.40 20.64 -6.08
N ILE A 162 9.40 20.20 -6.85
CA ILE A 162 10.78 20.02 -6.37
C ILE A 162 11.40 21.36 -5.98
N ASP A 163 11.30 22.37 -6.84
CA ASP A 163 11.91 23.69 -6.65
C ASP A 163 11.32 24.40 -5.41
N THR A 164 10.04 24.16 -5.12
CA THR A 164 9.31 24.74 -3.99
C THR A 164 9.28 23.86 -2.74
N LYS A 165 10.04 22.77 -2.70
CA LYS A 165 10.10 21.89 -1.52
C LYS A 165 10.78 22.60 -0.36
N ARG A 166 10.36 22.30 0.88
CA ARG A 166 11.07 22.79 2.07
C ARG A 166 12.47 22.18 2.13
N ALA A 167 13.44 22.89 2.70
CA ALA A 167 14.85 22.46 2.75
C ALA A 167 15.04 21.00 3.21
N ASN A 168 14.38 20.61 4.30
CA ASN A 168 14.47 19.27 4.90
C ASN A 168 13.34 18.32 4.47
N GLN A 169 12.62 18.64 3.40
CA GLN A 169 11.54 17.81 2.88
C GLN A 169 12.07 16.91 1.77
N ALA A 170 11.79 15.61 1.91
CA ALA A 170 12.03 14.64 0.85
C ALA A 170 11.09 14.91 -0.33
N ILE A 171 11.57 14.69 -1.56
CA ILE A 171 10.74 14.85 -2.77
C ILE A 171 9.50 13.94 -2.69
N SER A 172 9.65 12.73 -2.13
CA SER A 172 8.55 11.77 -1.92
C SER A 172 7.44 12.27 -0.99
N ASP A 173 7.74 13.20 -0.08
CA ASP A 173 6.71 13.81 0.79
C ASP A 173 6.08 15.04 0.13
N ARG A 174 6.78 15.62 -0.84
CA ARG A 174 6.36 16.84 -1.53
C ARG A 174 5.44 16.55 -2.69
N VAL A 175 5.82 15.63 -3.57
CA VAL A 175 5.11 15.37 -4.82
C VAL A 175 5.02 13.87 -5.10
N LEU A 176 3.85 13.45 -5.57
CA LEU A 176 3.59 12.11 -6.07
C LEU A 176 2.90 12.18 -7.43
N ALA A 177 3.49 11.55 -8.43
CA ALA A 177 2.83 11.35 -9.71
C ALA A 177 2.10 9.99 -9.72
N ILE A 178 0.86 9.97 -10.19
CA ILE A 178 0.01 8.78 -10.27
C ILE A 178 -0.51 8.61 -11.70
N ALA A 179 -0.48 7.39 -12.21
CA ALA A 179 -1.14 7.01 -13.47
C ALA A 179 -2.03 5.76 -13.25
N PRO A 180 -3.14 5.61 -13.98
CA PRO A 180 -3.97 4.41 -13.95
C PRO A 180 -3.22 3.13 -14.33
N THR A 181 -2.35 3.17 -15.35
CA THR A 181 -1.66 1.98 -15.89
C THR A 181 -0.15 2.03 -15.70
N HIS A 182 0.50 0.87 -15.83
CA HIS A 182 1.97 0.78 -15.80
C HIS A 182 2.62 1.38 -17.06
N ALA A 183 1.96 1.29 -18.22
CA ALA A 183 2.46 1.85 -19.47
C ALA A 183 2.54 3.38 -19.37
N GLU A 184 1.44 4.05 -19.03
CA GLU A 184 1.41 5.50 -18.84
C GLU A 184 2.34 5.94 -17.68
N ALA A 185 2.44 5.14 -16.61
CA ALA A 185 3.40 5.42 -15.55
C ALA A 185 4.85 5.40 -16.05
N ALA A 186 5.21 4.53 -17.00
CA ALA A 186 6.53 4.47 -17.61
C ALA A 186 6.79 5.70 -18.49
N GLU A 187 5.83 6.08 -19.34
CA GLU A 187 5.96 7.27 -20.21
C GLU A 187 6.14 8.56 -19.41
N VAL A 188 5.32 8.76 -18.37
CA VAL A 188 5.44 9.92 -17.49
C VAL A 188 6.75 9.86 -16.70
N THR A 189 7.20 8.65 -16.32
CA THR A 189 8.49 8.45 -15.66
C THR A 189 9.65 8.89 -16.56
N ASP A 190 9.65 8.48 -17.82
CA ASP A 190 10.71 8.82 -18.77
C ASP A 190 10.76 10.34 -19.00
N ALA A 191 9.61 10.99 -19.15
CA ALA A 191 9.53 12.44 -19.31
C ALA A 191 10.02 13.21 -18.07
N ILE A 192 9.66 12.76 -16.87
CA ILE A 192 10.18 13.33 -15.61
C ILE A 192 11.69 13.14 -15.53
N ARG A 193 12.18 11.92 -15.82
CA ARG A 193 13.57 11.54 -15.69
C ARG A 193 14.45 12.31 -16.67
N LEU A 194 14.03 12.47 -17.92
CA LEU A 194 14.71 13.30 -18.92
C LEU A 194 14.90 14.73 -18.40
N ARG A 195 13.85 15.35 -17.86
CA ARG A 195 13.93 16.72 -17.33
C ARG A 195 14.82 16.81 -16.08
N LEU A 196 14.87 15.77 -15.25
CA LEU A 196 15.81 15.70 -14.12
C LEU A 196 17.27 15.59 -14.59
N GLN A 197 17.53 14.90 -15.71
CA GLN A 197 18.85 14.82 -16.33
C GLN A 197 19.29 16.15 -16.94
N GLU A 198 18.38 16.86 -17.60
CA GLU A 198 18.63 18.22 -18.12
C GLU A 198 18.99 19.20 -17.01
N ARG A 199 18.39 19.04 -15.82
CA ARG A 199 18.68 19.84 -14.62
C ARG A 199 19.91 19.39 -13.84
N GLY A 200 20.56 18.28 -14.24
CA GLY A 200 21.71 17.72 -13.53
C GLY A 200 21.38 17.12 -12.16
N ILE A 201 20.10 16.86 -11.86
CA ILE A 201 19.67 16.18 -10.63
C ILE A 201 19.89 14.66 -10.78
N VAL A 202 19.63 14.13 -11.97
CA VAL A 202 19.95 12.76 -12.35
C VAL A 202 21.13 12.81 -13.33
N ALA A 203 22.09 11.90 -13.18
CA ALA A 203 23.24 11.83 -14.07
C ALA A 203 22.82 11.42 -15.49
N LYS A 204 23.61 11.85 -16.49
CA LYS A 204 23.41 11.47 -17.89
C LYS A 204 23.95 10.06 -18.22
N GLU A 205 24.86 9.56 -17.40
CA GLU A 205 25.40 8.21 -17.56
C GLU A 205 24.41 7.18 -17.02
N GLU A 206 23.95 6.31 -17.91
CA GLU A 206 22.91 5.32 -17.62
C GLU A 206 23.48 3.90 -17.65
N HIS A 207 22.97 3.08 -16.75
CA HIS A 207 23.27 1.66 -16.64
C HIS A 207 21.98 0.86 -16.84
N GLU A 208 22.04 -0.16 -17.67
CA GLU A 208 20.93 -1.09 -17.83
C GLU A 208 20.89 -2.06 -16.65
N VAL A 209 19.72 -2.14 -16.01
CA VAL A 209 19.48 -2.99 -14.85
C VAL A 209 18.31 -3.92 -15.14
N GLN A 210 18.55 -5.21 -14.93
CA GLN A 210 17.53 -6.24 -15.04
C GLN A 210 16.57 -6.18 -13.85
N THR A 211 15.28 -6.20 -14.15
CA THR A 211 14.18 -6.15 -13.18
C THR A 211 13.19 -7.28 -13.44
N LEU A 212 12.42 -7.61 -12.41
CA LEU A 212 11.43 -8.68 -12.43
C LEU A 212 10.02 -8.08 -12.33
N VAL A 213 9.17 -8.46 -13.29
CA VAL A 213 7.77 -8.03 -13.34
C VAL A 213 6.88 -9.23 -13.07
N PRO A 214 6.02 -9.20 -12.03
CA PRO A 214 5.13 -10.33 -11.74
C PRO A 214 4.17 -10.57 -12.91
N LEU A 215 4.07 -11.82 -13.38
CA LEU A 215 3.14 -12.17 -14.47
C LEU A 215 1.70 -12.38 -13.97
N HIS A 216 1.49 -12.35 -12.66
CA HIS A 216 0.18 -12.53 -12.02
C HIS A 216 -0.60 -13.78 -12.44
N TRP A 217 0.10 -14.81 -12.91
CA TRP A 217 -0.50 -16.11 -13.22
C TRP A 217 -1.19 -16.70 -12.00
N THR A 218 -2.35 -17.30 -12.22
CA THR A 218 -3.09 -18.09 -11.21
C THR A 218 -2.27 -19.30 -10.76
N GLU A 219 -2.65 -19.91 -9.63
CA GLU A 219 -1.99 -21.15 -9.18
C GLU A 219 -2.04 -22.27 -10.23
N ALA A 220 -3.17 -22.40 -10.93
CA ALA A 220 -3.32 -23.38 -12.01
C ALA A 220 -2.34 -23.10 -13.16
N GLU A 221 -2.26 -21.84 -13.61
CA GLU A 221 -1.36 -21.42 -14.69
C GLU A 221 0.12 -21.58 -14.30
N ARG A 222 0.50 -21.30 -13.05
CA ARG A 222 1.87 -21.53 -12.56
C ARG A 222 2.24 -23.02 -12.50
N GLY A 223 1.26 -23.90 -12.28
CA GLY A 223 1.47 -25.35 -12.22
C GLY A 223 1.56 -26.02 -13.59
N ASP A 224 1.09 -25.37 -14.64
CA ASP A 224 1.12 -25.90 -16.01
C ASP A 224 2.44 -25.54 -16.71
N LEU A 225 3.36 -26.50 -16.77
CA LEU A 225 4.67 -26.32 -17.42
C LEU A 225 4.56 -26.00 -18.91
N ASN A 226 3.45 -26.34 -19.59
CA ASN A 226 3.28 -26.03 -21.02
C ASN A 226 3.05 -24.53 -21.28
N ARG A 227 2.74 -23.76 -20.24
CA ARG A 227 2.54 -22.31 -20.34
C ARG A 227 3.84 -21.53 -20.44
N TYR A 228 4.94 -22.10 -19.95
CA TYR A 228 6.22 -21.43 -19.90
C TYR A 228 6.86 -21.42 -21.29
N ASP A 229 7.26 -20.25 -21.75
CA ASP A 229 7.84 -20.06 -23.09
C ASP A 229 9.38 -20.06 -23.10
N GLY A 230 10.01 -20.12 -21.92
CA GLY A 230 11.46 -20.09 -21.78
C GLY A 230 12.00 -18.80 -21.18
N THR A 231 11.19 -17.73 -21.16
CA THR A 231 11.64 -16.40 -20.75
C THR A 231 11.46 -16.11 -19.26
N GLU A 232 10.65 -16.91 -18.58
CA GLU A 232 10.22 -16.62 -17.23
C GLU A 232 11.29 -16.92 -16.16
N VAL A 233 11.20 -16.19 -15.05
CA VAL A 233 11.97 -16.43 -13.84
C VAL A 233 11.03 -16.88 -12.73
N ILE A 234 11.35 -18.02 -12.13
CA ILE A 234 10.63 -18.57 -10.98
C ILE A 234 11.36 -18.17 -9.71
N GLN A 235 10.63 -17.63 -8.73
CA GLN A 235 11.14 -17.39 -7.38
C GLN A 235 10.34 -18.15 -6.34
N PHE A 236 11.04 -18.91 -5.51
CA PHE A 236 10.43 -19.73 -4.46
C PHE A 236 10.32 -18.93 -3.17
N HIS A 237 9.13 -18.81 -2.58
CA HIS A 237 8.96 -18.12 -1.29
C HIS A 237 9.10 -19.07 -0.10
N ARG A 238 9.12 -20.39 -0.35
CA ARG A 238 9.40 -21.45 0.63
C ARG A 238 10.12 -22.60 -0.05
N LYS A 239 10.81 -23.44 0.73
CA LYS A 239 11.43 -24.67 0.22
C LYS A 239 10.36 -25.52 -0.47
N SER A 240 10.62 -25.91 -1.72
CA SER A 240 9.63 -26.57 -2.54
C SER A 240 10.27 -27.32 -3.70
N GLY A 241 9.85 -28.57 -3.91
CA GLY A 241 10.46 -29.43 -4.92
C GLY A 241 11.95 -29.58 -4.67
N THR A 242 12.77 -29.22 -5.65
CA THR A 242 14.24 -29.25 -5.56
C THR A 242 14.86 -27.93 -5.09
N PHE A 243 14.06 -26.90 -4.79
CA PHE A 243 14.52 -25.52 -4.57
C PHE A 243 14.35 -25.04 -3.13
N GLN A 244 15.23 -24.14 -2.69
CA GLN A 244 15.21 -23.51 -1.37
C GLN A 244 14.35 -22.24 -1.34
N ALA A 245 14.00 -21.79 -0.13
CA ALA A 245 13.30 -20.53 0.05
C ALA A 245 14.20 -19.35 -0.38
N GLY A 246 13.64 -18.43 -1.18
CA GLY A 246 14.33 -17.28 -1.74
C GLY A 246 15.06 -17.55 -3.06
N GLU A 247 15.26 -18.82 -3.42
CA GLU A 247 15.97 -19.22 -4.64
C GLU A 247 15.22 -18.74 -5.89
N ARG A 248 15.99 -18.39 -6.93
CA ARG A 248 15.49 -17.97 -8.24
C ARG A 248 16.12 -18.82 -9.33
N ILE A 249 15.34 -19.17 -10.33
CA ILE A 249 15.82 -19.90 -11.51
C ILE A 249 15.09 -19.40 -12.76
N ALA A 250 15.81 -19.23 -13.86
CA ALA A 250 15.17 -19.03 -15.16
C ALA A 250 14.59 -20.37 -15.63
N ILE A 251 13.40 -20.38 -16.19
CA ILE A 251 12.84 -21.64 -16.70
C ILE A 251 13.69 -22.22 -17.85
N ALA A 252 14.40 -21.39 -18.61
CA ALA A 252 15.40 -21.85 -19.59
C ALA A 252 16.54 -22.68 -18.95
N ASP A 253 16.84 -22.47 -17.66
CA ASP A 253 17.90 -23.18 -16.93
C ASP A 253 17.39 -24.44 -16.23
N PHE A 254 16.13 -24.86 -16.46
CA PHE A 254 15.55 -26.05 -15.83
C PHE A 254 16.20 -27.33 -16.37
N LYS A 255 16.91 -28.05 -15.50
CA LYS A 255 17.66 -29.26 -15.85
C LYS A 255 16.85 -30.53 -15.58
N PRO A 256 17.14 -31.65 -16.29
CA PRO A 256 16.58 -32.96 -15.95
C PRO A 256 16.78 -33.28 -14.47
N GLY A 257 15.69 -33.64 -13.79
CA GLY A 257 15.68 -33.93 -12.34
C GLY A 257 15.21 -32.78 -11.46
N MET A 258 15.17 -31.54 -11.96
CA MET A 258 14.53 -30.43 -11.26
C MET A 258 13.01 -30.61 -11.25
N ARG A 259 12.38 -30.29 -10.12
CA ARG A 259 10.92 -30.42 -9.97
C ARG A 259 10.35 -29.20 -9.29
N LEU A 260 9.30 -28.63 -9.89
CA LEU A 260 8.45 -27.68 -9.19
C LEU A 260 7.65 -28.45 -8.13
N GLY A 261 7.56 -27.88 -6.93
CA GLY A 261 6.58 -28.33 -5.95
C GLY A 261 5.21 -27.66 -6.18
N PRO A 262 4.34 -27.62 -5.16
CA PRO A 262 3.01 -27.02 -5.29
C PRO A 262 3.06 -25.57 -5.81
N ALA A 263 2.23 -25.20 -6.78
CA ALA A 263 2.21 -23.85 -7.36
C ALA A 263 1.93 -22.70 -6.37
N SER A 264 1.43 -23.03 -5.19
CA SER A 264 1.27 -22.12 -4.07
C SER A 264 2.57 -21.78 -3.35
N THR A 265 3.73 -22.34 -3.74
CA THR A 265 5.04 -22.16 -3.06
C THR A 265 6.03 -21.24 -3.79
N PHE A 266 5.68 -20.78 -4.99
CA PHE A 266 6.51 -19.92 -5.82
C PHE A 266 5.69 -18.90 -6.61
N SER A 267 6.39 -17.93 -7.20
CA SER A 267 5.84 -16.90 -8.08
C SER A 267 6.65 -16.85 -9.37
N VAL A 268 5.99 -16.45 -10.46
CA VAL A 268 6.57 -16.40 -11.81
C VAL A 268 6.63 -14.96 -12.27
N PHE A 269 7.79 -14.58 -12.81
CA PHE A 269 8.11 -13.22 -13.23
C PHE A 269 8.59 -13.20 -14.68
N GLY A 270 8.23 -12.16 -15.40
CA GLY A 270 8.90 -11.77 -16.63
C GLY A 270 10.15 -10.95 -16.29
N ARG A 271 11.09 -10.90 -17.24
CA ARG A 271 12.26 -10.02 -17.18
C ARG A 271 11.92 -8.70 -17.86
N ASN A 272 12.43 -7.60 -17.32
CA ASN A 272 12.37 -6.29 -17.93
C ASN A 272 13.69 -5.56 -17.69
N THR A 273 14.10 -4.71 -18.60
CA THR A 273 15.28 -3.85 -18.41
C THR A 273 14.83 -2.42 -18.15
N ILE A 274 15.42 -1.78 -17.15
CA ILE A 274 15.27 -0.35 -16.94
C ILE A 274 16.64 0.33 -16.99
N LYS A 275 16.66 1.63 -17.24
CA LYS A 275 17.88 2.43 -17.23
C LYS A 275 17.96 3.22 -15.93
N LEU A 276 19.06 3.07 -15.19
CA LEU A 276 19.30 3.80 -13.95
C LEU A 276 20.57 4.64 -14.05
N ALA A 277 20.56 5.78 -13.38
CA ALA A 277 21.69 6.70 -13.26
C ALA A 277 21.83 7.16 -11.80
N ALA A 278 23.00 7.71 -11.44
CA ALA A 278 23.15 8.36 -10.12
C ALA A 278 22.12 9.50 -9.98
N GLY A 279 21.54 9.64 -8.79
CA GLY A 279 20.42 10.53 -8.51
C GLY A 279 19.04 9.95 -8.83
N ASP A 280 18.95 8.79 -9.49
CA ASP A 280 17.65 8.18 -9.76
C ASP A 280 16.94 7.75 -8.47
N ARG A 281 15.63 7.98 -8.44
CA ARG A 281 14.77 7.41 -7.38
C ARG A 281 14.27 6.05 -7.82
N ILE A 282 14.40 5.05 -6.95
CA ILE A 282 13.88 3.70 -7.15
C ILE A 282 12.84 3.34 -6.08
N ARG A 283 11.98 2.39 -6.42
CA ARG A 283 10.99 1.77 -5.53
C ARG A 283 11.18 0.26 -5.55
N ILE A 284 11.21 -0.34 -4.36
CA ILE A 284 11.24 -1.79 -4.20
C ILE A 284 9.86 -2.37 -4.55
N THR A 285 9.81 -3.39 -5.41
CA THR A 285 8.56 -4.02 -5.90
C THR A 285 8.22 -5.33 -5.18
N SER A 286 9.19 -5.92 -4.48
CA SER A 286 9.02 -7.10 -3.64
C SER A 286 10.00 -7.05 -2.46
N PRO A 287 9.62 -7.51 -1.24
CA PRO A 287 10.52 -7.45 -0.10
C PRO A 287 11.81 -8.24 -0.34
N GLY A 288 12.92 -7.73 0.19
CA GLY A 288 14.23 -8.32 0.03
C GLY A 288 15.22 -7.88 1.11
N LYS A 289 16.52 -8.06 0.83
CA LYS A 289 17.59 -7.60 1.69
C LYS A 289 18.68 -6.89 0.89
N SER A 290 19.45 -6.04 1.56
CA SER A 290 20.71 -5.49 1.02
C SER A 290 21.69 -6.61 0.66
N ALA A 291 22.68 -6.29 -0.18
CA ALA A 291 23.71 -7.21 -0.63
C ALA A 291 24.50 -7.86 0.53
N ASP A 292 24.69 -7.13 1.63
CA ASP A 292 25.35 -7.64 2.83
C ASP A 292 24.42 -8.46 3.76
N MET A 293 23.15 -8.63 3.37
CA MET A 293 22.10 -9.36 4.08
C MET A 293 21.71 -8.79 5.45
N LYS A 294 22.20 -7.60 5.82
CA LYS A 294 21.95 -6.97 7.13
C LYS A 294 20.70 -6.12 7.16
N HIS A 295 20.34 -5.48 6.04
CA HIS A 295 19.24 -4.54 5.98
C HIS A 295 18.04 -5.15 5.25
N LYS A 296 16.85 -4.99 5.83
CA LYS A 296 15.60 -5.41 5.21
C LYS A 296 15.09 -4.31 4.28
N LEU A 297 14.67 -4.70 3.09
CA LEU A 297 14.04 -3.84 2.10
C LEU A 297 12.57 -4.20 2.02
N ASP A 298 11.68 -3.25 2.31
CA ASP A 298 10.25 -3.47 2.31
C ASP A 298 9.63 -3.13 0.95
N ASN A 299 8.59 -3.87 0.55
CA ASN A 299 7.85 -3.56 -0.67
C ASN A 299 7.25 -2.14 -0.59
N GLY A 300 7.43 -1.37 -1.66
CA GLY A 300 6.96 0.01 -1.78
C GLY A 300 7.89 1.04 -1.16
N SER A 301 8.95 0.63 -0.45
CA SER A 301 9.99 1.55 0.04
C SER A 301 10.74 2.18 -1.13
N GLN A 302 11.18 3.42 -0.93
CA GLN A 302 11.88 4.21 -1.95
C GLN A 302 13.28 4.57 -1.48
N TYR A 303 14.22 4.57 -2.41
CA TYR A 303 15.62 4.93 -2.20
C TYR A 303 16.11 5.79 -3.37
N GLU A 304 17.24 6.44 -3.15
CA GLU A 304 17.94 7.23 -4.16
C GLU A 304 19.27 6.54 -4.49
N VAL A 305 19.58 6.47 -5.78
CA VAL A 305 20.79 5.82 -6.30
C VAL A 305 21.96 6.77 -6.14
N ALA A 306 22.99 6.36 -5.41
CA ALA A 306 24.26 7.06 -5.31
C ALA A 306 25.19 6.74 -6.48
N GLY A 307 25.15 5.51 -6.98
CA GLY A 307 25.98 5.05 -8.09
C GLY A 307 25.71 3.59 -8.42
N ILE A 308 26.25 3.13 -9.55
CA ILE A 308 26.05 1.76 -10.05
C ILE A 308 27.42 1.23 -10.51
N ASP A 309 27.77 0.03 -10.10
CA ASP A 309 28.99 -0.67 -10.53
C ASP A 309 28.77 -2.19 -10.57
N GLU A 310 29.84 -2.96 -10.78
CA GLU A 310 29.81 -4.43 -10.83
C GLU A 310 29.32 -5.08 -9.52
N LYS A 311 29.42 -4.38 -8.38
CA LYS A 311 28.93 -4.88 -7.08
C LYS A 311 27.44 -4.62 -6.88
N GLY A 312 26.83 -3.79 -7.73
CA GLY A 312 25.40 -3.56 -7.80
C GLY A 312 25.02 -2.08 -7.72
N ILE A 313 23.87 -1.80 -7.11
CA ILE A 313 23.30 -0.45 -7.04
C ILE A 313 23.58 0.10 -5.65
N HIS A 314 24.39 1.14 -5.56
CA HIS A 314 24.69 1.86 -4.32
C HIS A 314 23.62 2.90 -4.08
N LEU A 315 23.11 2.96 -2.85
CA LEU A 315 22.06 3.87 -2.42
C LEU A 315 22.67 4.97 -1.53
N THR A 316 22.04 6.14 -1.51
CA THR A 316 22.52 7.31 -0.73
C THR A 316 22.49 7.12 0.79
N ASN A 317 21.89 6.04 1.27
CA ASN A 317 21.89 5.64 2.68
C ASN A 317 22.94 4.56 3.01
N ASP A 318 23.97 4.45 2.18
CA ASP A 318 25.10 3.50 2.30
C ASP A 318 24.69 2.02 2.16
N TRP A 319 23.49 1.74 1.65
CA TRP A 319 23.05 0.38 1.36
C TRP A 319 23.37 0.03 -0.09
N THR A 320 23.66 -1.24 -0.34
CA THR A 320 23.89 -1.75 -1.71
C THR A 320 22.83 -2.80 -2.04
N LEU A 321 22.22 -2.71 -3.21
CA LEU A 321 21.40 -3.77 -3.79
C LEU A 321 22.31 -4.65 -4.66
N ALA A 322 22.22 -5.97 -4.49
CA ALA A 322 22.99 -6.90 -5.30
C ALA A 322 22.64 -6.77 -6.80
N PRO A 323 23.57 -7.09 -7.73
CA PRO A 323 23.33 -6.96 -9.17
C PRO A 323 22.10 -7.76 -9.65
N ASP A 324 21.82 -8.89 -9.00
CA ASP A 324 20.68 -9.77 -9.29
C ASP A 324 19.42 -9.46 -8.45
N PHE A 325 19.40 -8.33 -7.74
CA PHE A 325 18.29 -8.00 -6.82
C PHE A 325 16.92 -8.04 -7.52
N GLY A 326 16.81 -7.46 -8.72
CA GLY A 326 15.68 -7.61 -9.66
C GLY A 326 14.33 -7.00 -9.23
N HIS A 327 14.05 -6.88 -7.94
CA HIS A 327 12.75 -6.43 -7.41
C HIS A 327 12.67 -4.93 -7.18
N LEU A 328 12.93 -4.17 -8.23
CA LEU A 328 12.88 -2.71 -8.20
C LEU A 328 12.28 -2.15 -9.50
N ASN A 329 11.83 -0.90 -9.42
CA ASN A 329 11.44 -0.08 -10.57
C ASN A 329 11.74 1.39 -10.22
N HIS A 330 11.58 2.31 -11.16
CA HIS A 330 11.65 3.74 -10.88
C HIS A 330 10.62 4.18 -9.82
N GLY A 331 11.00 5.21 -9.05
CA GLY A 331 10.24 5.74 -7.92
C GLY A 331 9.46 7.03 -8.21
N TYR A 332 9.38 7.45 -9.48
CA TYR A 332 8.79 8.72 -9.90
C TYR A 332 7.26 8.67 -9.98
N VAL A 333 6.74 7.71 -10.74
CA VAL A 333 5.30 7.52 -10.96
C VAL A 333 4.87 6.17 -10.39
N THR A 334 3.65 6.13 -9.88
CA THR A 334 3.07 4.92 -9.31
C THR A 334 1.63 4.75 -9.76
N THR A 335 1.12 3.52 -9.68
CA THR A 335 -0.33 3.33 -9.84
C THR A 335 -1.07 3.77 -8.60
N SER A 336 -2.37 4.03 -8.74
CA SER A 336 -3.27 4.38 -7.63
C SER A 336 -3.28 3.28 -6.54
N HIS A 337 -3.27 2.01 -6.93
CA HIS A 337 -3.14 0.87 -6.02
C HIS A 337 -1.85 0.94 -5.18
N ALA A 338 -0.70 1.18 -5.80
CA ALA A 338 0.59 1.25 -5.12
C ALA A 338 0.83 2.57 -4.35
N SER A 339 -0.08 3.54 -4.47
CA SER A 339 -0.09 4.76 -3.67
C SER A 339 -1.11 4.76 -2.53
N GLN A 340 -1.94 3.73 -2.41
CA GLN A 340 -2.88 3.62 -1.31
C GLN A 340 -2.14 3.67 0.05
N GLY A 341 -2.74 4.36 1.02
CA GLY A 341 -2.12 4.68 2.31
C GLY A 341 -1.07 5.81 2.30
N LYS A 342 -0.55 6.23 1.13
CA LYS A 342 0.41 7.35 1.05
C LYS A 342 -0.29 8.69 1.27
N THR A 343 0.47 9.68 1.73
CA THR A 343 -0.02 11.06 1.82
C THR A 343 1.15 11.99 1.53
N VAL A 344 0.96 12.87 0.56
CA VAL A 344 1.96 13.84 0.10
C VAL A 344 1.36 15.23 0.04
N ASP A 345 2.19 16.26 -0.07
CA ASP A 345 1.67 17.62 -0.14
C ASP A 345 0.95 17.88 -1.46
N ARG A 346 1.53 17.51 -2.61
CA ARG A 346 0.94 17.64 -3.95
C ARG A 346 0.84 16.29 -4.67
N VAL A 347 -0.28 16.01 -5.32
CA VAL A 347 -0.43 14.86 -6.21
C VAL A 347 -0.67 15.33 -7.65
N LEU A 348 0.01 14.70 -8.60
CA LEU A 348 -0.14 14.92 -10.03
C LEU A 348 -0.68 13.64 -10.65
N ILE A 349 -1.78 13.71 -11.38
CA ILE A 349 -2.51 12.54 -11.83
C ILE A 349 -2.56 12.59 -13.36
N ALA A 350 -1.86 11.67 -14.02
CA ALA A 350 -1.99 11.45 -15.46
C ALA A 350 -3.24 10.59 -15.70
N MET A 351 -4.15 11.05 -16.56
CA MET A 351 -5.38 10.35 -16.96
C MET A 351 -5.53 10.44 -18.47
N GLY A 352 -4.66 9.72 -19.18
CA GLY A 352 -4.62 9.69 -20.63
C GLY A 352 -5.62 8.74 -21.26
N LYS A 353 -5.87 8.97 -22.55
CA LYS A 353 -6.79 8.20 -23.39
C LYS A 353 -6.41 6.73 -23.50
N GLU A 354 -5.12 6.42 -23.55
CA GLU A 354 -4.63 5.04 -23.56
C GLU A 354 -4.97 4.28 -22.26
N SER A 355 -5.03 5.01 -21.16
CA SER A 355 -5.41 4.50 -19.84
C SER A 355 -6.91 4.58 -19.55
N LEU A 356 -7.74 5.11 -20.46
CA LEU A 356 -9.17 5.30 -20.26
C LEU A 356 -9.91 4.03 -19.76
N PRO A 357 -9.60 2.80 -20.24
CA PRO A 357 -10.21 1.58 -19.71
C PRO A 357 -9.88 1.26 -18.25
N ALA A 358 -8.80 1.84 -17.71
CA ALA A 358 -8.34 1.65 -16.34
C ALA A 358 -8.72 2.81 -15.39
N ILE A 359 -9.36 3.87 -15.92
CA ILE A 359 -9.93 4.95 -15.11
C ILE A 359 -11.24 4.45 -14.50
N SER A 360 -11.37 4.64 -13.19
CA SER A 360 -12.52 4.19 -12.40
C SER A 360 -12.79 5.16 -11.23
N ALA A 361 -13.93 5.00 -10.56
CA ALA A 361 -14.29 5.78 -9.38
C ALA A 361 -13.28 5.61 -8.23
N GLU A 362 -12.86 4.37 -7.98
CA GLU A 362 -11.88 4.03 -6.94
C GLU A 362 -10.51 4.60 -7.29
N GLN A 363 -10.09 4.47 -8.56
CA GLN A 363 -8.83 5.02 -9.05
C GLN A 363 -8.81 6.54 -8.91
N PHE A 364 -9.88 7.22 -9.30
CA PHE A 364 -10.04 8.67 -9.19
C PHE A 364 -9.98 9.12 -7.72
N TYR A 365 -10.83 8.54 -6.87
CA TYR A 365 -10.91 8.88 -5.45
C TYR A 365 -9.60 8.61 -4.71
N VAL A 366 -8.98 7.44 -4.91
CA VAL A 366 -7.70 7.12 -4.29
C VAL A 366 -6.65 8.13 -4.71
N SER A 367 -6.52 8.43 -6.00
CA SER A 367 -5.50 9.34 -6.52
C SER A 367 -5.66 10.75 -5.99
N VAL A 368 -6.87 11.33 -6.10
CA VAL A 368 -7.17 12.69 -5.62
C VAL A 368 -6.93 12.78 -4.11
N SER A 369 -7.41 11.83 -3.32
CA SER A 369 -7.31 11.89 -1.85
C SER A 369 -5.88 11.82 -1.26
N ARG A 370 -4.84 11.52 -2.07
CA ARG A 370 -3.45 11.41 -1.60
C ARG A 370 -2.79 12.76 -1.27
N GLY A 371 -3.19 13.85 -1.96
CA GLY A 371 -2.60 15.18 -1.77
C GLY A 371 -3.18 15.90 -0.54
N LYS A 372 -2.36 16.64 0.22
CA LYS A 372 -2.83 17.51 1.32
C LYS A 372 -3.18 18.92 0.86
N GLU A 373 -2.37 19.45 -0.06
CA GLU A 373 -2.42 20.85 -0.50
C GLU A 373 -3.05 20.96 -1.90
N LYS A 374 -2.70 20.05 -2.81
CA LYS A 374 -3.13 20.11 -4.21
C LYS A 374 -3.26 18.73 -4.84
N ALA A 375 -4.22 18.56 -5.74
CA ALA A 375 -4.36 17.40 -6.61
C ALA A 375 -4.67 17.86 -8.04
N THR A 376 -3.68 17.80 -8.93
CA THR A 376 -3.81 18.25 -10.33
C THR A 376 -3.98 17.05 -11.25
N ILE A 377 -5.01 17.06 -12.08
CA ILE A 377 -5.31 16.05 -13.09
C ILE A 377 -4.87 16.58 -14.45
N PHE A 378 -4.11 15.78 -15.19
CA PHE A 378 -3.66 16.04 -16.56
C PHE A 378 -4.28 14.99 -17.47
N THR A 379 -4.99 15.44 -18.50
CA THR A 379 -5.80 14.53 -19.32
C THR A 379 -5.90 15.03 -20.76
N ASP A 380 -5.74 14.13 -21.72
CA ASP A 380 -6.09 14.34 -23.14
C ASP A 380 -7.49 13.78 -23.47
N VAL A 381 -8.17 13.23 -22.47
CA VAL A 381 -9.52 12.67 -22.61
C VAL A 381 -10.53 13.81 -22.63
N PRO A 382 -11.44 13.86 -23.62
CA PRO A 382 -12.51 14.85 -23.62
C PRO A 382 -13.34 14.79 -22.33
N THR A 383 -13.68 15.95 -21.77
CA THR A 383 -14.41 16.05 -20.48
C THR A 383 -15.61 15.11 -20.37
N PRO A 384 -16.51 14.98 -21.38
CA PRO A 384 -17.63 14.04 -21.30
C PRO A 384 -17.21 12.58 -21.12
N GLU A 385 -16.18 12.14 -21.83
CA GLU A 385 -15.65 10.77 -21.76
C GLU A 385 -14.97 10.51 -20.41
N LEU A 386 -14.19 11.48 -19.93
CA LEU A 386 -13.54 11.38 -18.62
C LEU A 386 -14.57 11.29 -17.49
N ARG A 387 -15.61 12.13 -17.53
CA ARG A 387 -16.73 12.10 -16.57
C ARG A 387 -17.44 10.75 -16.57
N GLU A 388 -17.63 10.13 -17.72
CA GLU A 388 -18.20 8.78 -17.80
C GLU A 388 -17.25 7.75 -17.17
N ALA A 389 -15.96 7.80 -17.50
CA ALA A 389 -14.97 6.85 -17.01
C ALA A 389 -14.80 6.89 -15.49
N ILE A 390 -14.69 8.08 -14.88
CA ILE A 390 -14.52 8.21 -13.42
C ILE A 390 -15.75 7.74 -12.64
N GLN A 391 -16.93 7.65 -13.26
CA GLN A 391 -18.13 7.13 -12.61
C GLN A 391 -18.20 5.59 -12.60
N LYS A 392 -17.36 4.92 -13.41
CA LYS A 392 -17.32 3.45 -13.45
C LYS A 392 -16.72 2.95 -12.14
N ALA A 393 -17.58 2.49 -11.24
CA ALA A 393 -17.18 1.82 -10.01
C ALA A 393 -17.10 0.31 -10.22
N ASP A 394 -16.26 -0.35 -9.43
CA ASP A 394 -16.15 -1.80 -9.40
C ASP A 394 -17.44 -2.41 -8.81
N SER A 395 -18.37 -2.74 -9.70
CA SER A 395 -19.67 -3.33 -9.36
C SER A 395 -19.61 -4.84 -9.18
N ARG A 396 -18.42 -5.45 -8.97
CA ARG A 396 -18.29 -6.90 -8.74
C ARG A 396 -19.20 -7.32 -7.59
N LYS A 397 -20.23 -8.11 -7.89
CA LYS A 397 -21.11 -8.71 -6.87
C LYS A 397 -20.40 -9.88 -6.20
N SER A 398 -20.46 -9.95 -4.89
CA SER A 398 -20.09 -11.13 -4.11
C SER A 398 -21.04 -12.28 -4.39
N ALA A 399 -20.60 -13.52 -4.13
CA ALA A 399 -21.48 -14.68 -4.22
C ALA A 399 -22.73 -14.52 -3.33
N THR A 400 -22.59 -13.92 -2.15
CA THR A 400 -23.72 -13.65 -1.24
C THR A 400 -24.74 -12.70 -1.88
N GLU A 401 -24.29 -11.64 -2.54
CA GLU A 401 -25.17 -10.70 -3.26
C GLU A 401 -25.85 -11.33 -4.48
N LEU A 402 -25.19 -12.30 -5.13
CA LEU A 402 -25.74 -13.03 -6.29
C LEU A 402 -26.79 -14.06 -5.87
N PHE A 403 -26.52 -14.85 -4.83
CA PHE A 403 -27.36 -15.98 -4.42
C PHE A 403 -28.43 -15.62 -3.38
N ASN A 404 -28.26 -14.54 -2.61
CA ASN A 404 -29.20 -14.16 -1.58
C ASN A 404 -29.55 -12.67 -1.67
N PRO A 405 -30.45 -12.27 -2.59
CA PRO A 405 -30.84 -10.87 -2.76
C PRO A 405 -31.66 -10.32 -1.58
N GLN A 406 -32.18 -11.19 -0.70
CA GLN A 406 -32.88 -10.77 0.51
C GLN A 406 -31.88 -10.60 1.66
N ARG A 407 -31.86 -9.40 2.26
CA ARG A 407 -31.12 -9.13 3.49
C ARG A 407 -31.54 -10.17 4.53
N ARG A 408 -30.58 -10.95 5.08
CA ARG A 408 -30.83 -11.78 6.27
C ARG A 408 -31.46 -10.90 7.34
N ASN A 409 -32.28 -11.46 8.24
CA ASN A 409 -32.85 -10.71 9.35
C ASN A 409 -31.72 -10.17 10.25
N LEU A 410 -31.29 -8.94 9.95
CA LEU A 410 -30.14 -8.29 10.56
C LEU A 410 -30.41 -8.06 12.04
N ASP A 411 -31.65 -7.81 12.45
CA ASP A 411 -32.02 -7.57 13.85
C ASP A 411 -31.72 -8.80 14.71
N ARG A 412 -32.03 -10.01 14.22
CA ARG A 412 -31.69 -11.26 14.90
C ARG A 412 -30.17 -11.47 15.01
N ILE A 413 -29.43 -11.12 13.97
CA ILE A 413 -27.96 -11.22 13.96
C ILE A 413 -27.36 -10.17 14.92
N TYR A 414 -27.86 -8.94 14.90
CA TYR A 414 -27.46 -7.87 15.81
C TYR A 414 -27.70 -8.28 17.27
N ALA A 415 -28.85 -8.89 17.58
CA ALA A 415 -29.13 -9.38 18.93
C ALA A 415 -28.10 -10.44 19.38
N LEU A 416 -27.75 -11.40 18.50
CA LEU A 416 -26.71 -12.39 18.77
C LEU A 416 -25.32 -11.77 18.94
N VAL A 417 -24.95 -10.80 18.10
CA VAL A 417 -23.65 -10.10 18.19
C VAL A 417 -23.56 -9.26 19.46
N ILE A 418 -24.65 -8.57 19.84
CA ILE A 418 -24.73 -7.83 21.10
C ILE A 418 -24.61 -8.81 22.27
N GLN A 419 -25.31 -9.95 22.23
CA GLN A 419 -25.22 -10.96 23.28
C GLN A 419 -23.78 -11.51 23.41
N ALA A 420 -23.15 -11.91 22.31
CA ALA A 420 -21.76 -12.38 22.30
C ALA A 420 -20.78 -11.30 22.79
N ARG A 421 -21.00 -10.02 22.42
CA ARG A 421 -20.24 -8.89 22.94
C ARG A 421 -20.42 -8.75 24.46
N MET A 422 -21.65 -8.88 24.96
CA MET A 422 -21.93 -8.80 26.39
C MET A 422 -21.34 -9.98 27.15
N GLU A 423 -21.36 -11.18 26.58
CA GLU A 423 -20.69 -12.36 27.14
C GLU A 423 -19.17 -12.19 27.16
N TRP A 424 -18.57 -11.64 26.10
CA TRP A 424 -17.15 -11.30 26.06
C TRP A 424 -16.79 -10.21 27.08
N LEU A 425 -17.60 -9.16 27.20
CA LEU A 425 -17.42 -8.12 28.23
C LEU A 425 -17.54 -8.72 29.64
N ARG A 426 -18.49 -9.63 29.87
CA ARG A 426 -18.65 -10.34 31.15
C ARG A 426 -17.51 -11.32 31.45
N ALA A 427 -16.89 -11.90 30.41
CA ALA A 427 -15.71 -12.74 30.55
C ALA A 427 -14.46 -11.90 30.83
N ALA A 428 -14.32 -10.75 30.15
CA ALA A 428 -13.29 -9.75 30.40
C ALA A 428 -13.50 -9.01 31.74
N ASP A 429 -14.73 -8.97 32.27
CA ASP A 429 -15.07 -8.46 33.61
C ASP A 429 -14.41 -9.25 34.75
N ARG A 430 -13.77 -10.40 34.46
CA ARG A 430 -12.92 -11.11 35.41
C ARG A 430 -11.51 -10.52 35.55
N ASP A 431 -11.11 -9.59 34.68
CA ASP A 431 -9.79 -8.94 34.67
C ASP A 431 -9.82 -7.49 35.23
N PHE A 432 -10.90 -7.08 35.91
CA PHE A 432 -11.00 -5.76 36.55
C PHE A 432 -10.36 -5.75 37.93
N ALA A 433 -9.65 -4.67 38.26
CA ALA A 433 -9.31 -4.37 39.65
C ALA A 433 -10.60 -4.12 40.46
N SER A 434 -10.54 -4.36 41.78
CA SER A 434 -11.69 -4.33 42.70
C SER A 434 -12.40 -2.97 42.83
N ASP A 435 -11.93 -1.92 42.16
CA ASP A 435 -12.50 -0.57 42.17
C ASP A 435 -13.28 -0.20 40.89
N GLY A 436 -13.46 -1.13 39.95
CA GLY A 436 -14.31 -0.92 38.76
C GLY A 436 -13.74 0.08 37.75
N GLN A 437 -12.48 0.47 37.87
CA GLN A 437 -11.77 1.18 36.80
C GLN A 437 -11.39 0.19 35.69
N PRO A 438 -11.62 0.51 34.40
CA PRO A 438 -11.09 -0.29 33.31
C PRO A 438 -9.56 -0.29 33.40
N ILE A 439 -8.93 -1.46 33.43
CA ILE A 439 -7.50 -1.56 33.14
C ILE A 439 -7.33 -1.27 31.65
N ILE A 440 -7.34 0.01 31.28
CA ILE A 440 -6.73 0.44 30.03
C ILE A 440 -5.23 0.36 30.28
N THR A 441 -4.64 -0.80 30.04
CA THR A 441 -3.20 -0.90 29.79
C THR A 441 -2.96 -0.05 28.56
N LYS A 442 -2.49 1.17 28.81
CA LYS A 442 -1.89 2.11 27.87
C LYS A 442 -1.40 1.39 26.60
N ILE A 443 -1.97 1.74 25.45
CA ILE A 443 -1.45 1.29 24.15
C ILE A 443 -0.08 1.95 23.97
N GLU A 444 0.98 1.26 24.36
CA GLU A 444 2.36 1.58 24.01
C GLU A 444 2.86 0.57 22.98
N VAL A 445 3.23 1.08 21.80
CA VAL A 445 4.12 0.35 20.90
C VAL A 445 5.48 0.32 21.57
N VAL A 446 5.82 -0.79 22.22
CA VAL A 446 7.18 -1.02 22.70
C VAL A 446 8.05 -1.35 21.48
N LYS A 447 8.86 -0.36 21.08
CA LYS A 447 10.08 -0.59 20.28
C LYS A 447 10.97 -1.56 21.05
N VAL A 448 11.31 -2.70 20.46
CA VAL A 448 12.49 -3.45 20.91
C VAL A 448 13.71 -2.77 20.29
N GLU A 449 14.43 -2.00 21.10
CA GLU A 449 15.81 -1.62 20.80
C GLU A 449 16.70 -2.86 20.94
N GLU A 450 17.44 -3.20 19.88
CA GLU A 450 18.54 -4.17 19.98
C GLU A 450 19.63 -3.60 20.89
N LYS A 451 19.75 -4.17 22.09
CA LYS A 451 20.96 -4.00 22.89
C LYS A 451 22.01 -4.98 22.40
N LYS A 452 23.09 -4.43 21.83
CA LYS A 452 24.39 -5.11 21.70
C LYS A 452 24.82 -5.69 23.05
N ARG A 453 25.21 -6.96 23.03
CA ARG A 453 26.18 -7.61 23.92
C ARG A 453 26.87 -8.64 23.04
N GLY A 454 28.17 -8.76 22.95
CA GLY A 454 29.32 -8.17 23.61
C GLY A 454 30.49 -8.95 23.03
#